data_AF-A0A131XMX5-F1
#
_entry.id   AF-A0A131XMX5-F1
#
_cell.length_a   1.000
_cell.length_b   1.000
_cell.length_c   1.000
_cell.angle_alpha   90.00
_cell.angle_beta   90.00
_cell.angle_gamma   90.00
#
_symmetry.space_group_name_H-M   'P 1'
#
loop_
_entity.id
_entity.type
_entity.pdbx_description
1 polymer ?
#
loop_
_entity_poly.entity_id
_entity_poly.type
_entity_poly.pdbx_seq_one_letter_code
_entity_poly.pdbx_strand_id
1 'polypeptide(L)'
;MTRYSRKKTHKGYTASHKKDKTKRRAKDLDQIHVDMQPENAEKLLNQEVDYDMPGDAQFYCLHCARYFMDKNSLNDHLKSKNHKRRLKALEEEPYSQAEAEAAAGMGNYVPPKRRKVESQPPKE
;
A
#
# COMPACT_ATOMS: atom_id res chain seq x y z
N MET A 1 43.66 -3.16 -32.40
CA MET A 1 42.50 -2.33 -31.99
C MET A 1 41.61 -3.15 -31.07
N THR A 2 41.87 -3.12 -29.77
CA THR A 2 41.05 -3.84 -28.77
C THR A 2 39.82 -3.00 -28.45
N ARG A 3 38.62 -3.56 -28.61
CA ARG A 3 37.37 -2.86 -28.32
C ARG A 3 37.26 -2.63 -26.80
N TYR A 4 37.64 -1.44 -26.34
CA TYR A 4 37.45 -1.03 -24.95
C TYR A 4 35.96 -0.77 -24.70
N SER A 5 35.26 -1.73 -24.11
CA SER A 5 33.83 -1.60 -23.81
C SER A 5 33.60 -0.63 -22.66
N ARG A 6 33.23 0.62 -22.98
CA ARG A 6 32.90 1.67 -22.00
C ARG A 6 31.50 1.55 -21.37
N LYS A 7 30.71 0.52 -21.70
CA LYS A 7 29.29 0.44 -21.30
C LYS A 7 29.07 -0.64 -20.24
N LYS A 8 28.60 -0.24 -19.05
CA LYS A 8 27.97 -1.16 -18.09
C LYS A 8 26.76 -1.80 -18.77
N THR A 9 26.91 -3.04 -19.22
CA THR A 9 25.88 -3.82 -19.93
C THR A 9 24.83 -4.42 -19.00
N HIS A 10 25.12 -4.57 -17.71
CA HIS A 10 24.15 -5.04 -16.72
C HIS A 10 23.17 -3.92 -16.30
N LYS A 11 22.11 -3.74 -17.09
CA LYS A 11 21.00 -2.83 -16.78
C LYS A 11 20.02 -3.49 -15.80
N GLY A 12 19.87 -2.92 -14.61
CA GLY A 12 18.60 -2.82 -13.86
C GLY A 12 17.94 -4.08 -13.30
N TYR A 13 18.22 -5.30 -13.79
CA TYR A 13 17.54 -6.54 -13.34
C TYR A 13 17.66 -6.75 -11.83
N THR A 14 18.82 -6.40 -11.25
CA THR A 14 19.07 -6.51 -9.82
C THR A 14 18.28 -5.50 -8.98
N ALA A 15 17.80 -4.40 -9.55
CA ALA A 15 17.06 -3.37 -8.82
C ALA A 15 15.59 -3.74 -8.61
N SER A 16 14.92 -4.28 -9.64
CA SER A 16 13.54 -4.78 -9.51
C SER A 16 13.47 -5.97 -8.55
N HIS A 17 14.36 -6.96 -8.75
CA HIS A 17 14.50 -8.10 -7.83
C HIS A 17 14.76 -7.69 -6.38
N LYS A 18 15.46 -6.57 -6.17
CA LYS A 18 15.72 -6.03 -4.83
C LYS A 18 14.48 -5.42 -4.18
N LYS A 19 13.49 -4.97 -4.95
CA LYS A 19 12.21 -4.42 -4.44
C LYS A 19 11.26 -5.54 -4.04
N ASP A 20 11.22 -6.60 -4.85
CA ASP A 20 10.28 -7.71 -4.66
C ASP A 20 10.70 -8.69 -3.54
N LYS A 21 11.84 -8.45 -2.89
CA LYS A 21 12.28 -9.28 -1.76
C LYS A 21 11.32 -9.16 -0.59
N THR A 22 11.09 -10.30 0.08
CA THR A 22 10.24 -10.42 1.27
C THR A 22 10.59 -9.41 2.36
N LYS A 23 11.88 -9.17 2.62
CA LYS A 23 12.35 -8.18 3.61
C LYS A 23 11.96 -6.71 3.35
N ARG A 24 11.41 -6.39 2.18
CA ARG A 24 10.98 -5.05 1.75
C ARG A 24 9.52 -5.02 1.31
N ARG A 25 8.78 -6.10 1.59
CA ARG A 25 7.37 -6.23 1.23
C ARG A 25 6.56 -5.18 2.01
N ALA A 26 5.71 -4.45 1.29
CA ALA A 26 4.70 -3.58 1.89
C ALA A 26 3.44 -4.39 2.22
N LYS A 27 2.51 -3.78 2.98
CA LYS A 27 1.19 -4.38 3.22
C LYS A 27 0.43 -4.57 1.91
N ASP A 28 -0.17 -5.75 1.77
CA ASP A 28 -1.00 -6.12 0.62
C ASP A 28 -2.40 -5.47 0.73
N LEU A 29 -3.19 -5.50 -0.35
CA LEU A 29 -4.47 -4.77 -0.42
C LEU A 29 -5.52 -5.33 0.54
N ASP A 30 -5.62 -6.65 0.62
CA ASP A 30 -6.48 -7.40 1.54
C ASP A 30 -6.23 -7.05 3.00
N GLN A 31 -4.96 -6.94 3.41
CA GLN A 31 -4.58 -6.51 4.75
C GLN A 31 -5.06 -5.08 5.05
N ILE A 32 -4.99 -4.18 4.06
CA ILE A 32 -5.46 -2.80 4.22
C ILE A 32 -6.99 -2.72 4.33
N HIS A 33 -7.73 -3.62 3.70
CA HIS A 33 -9.18 -3.71 3.89
C HIS A 33 -9.57 -4.11 5.33
N VAL A 34 -8.75 -4.93 5.98
CA VAL A 34 -8.91 -5.28 7.40
C VAL A 34 -8.56 -4.06 8.27
N ASP A 35 -7.48 -3.35 7.96
CA ASP A 35 -7.07 -2.12 8.66
C ASP A 35 -8.10 -0.99 8.50
N MET A 36 -8.87 -0.97 7.40
CA MET A 36 -9.90 0.04 7.13
C MET A 36 -11.17 -0.14 7.97
N GLN A 37 -11.35 -1.30 8.61
CA GLN A 37 -12.48 -1.50 9.52
C GLN A 37 -12.43 -0.47 10.65
N PRO A 38 -13.57 0.09 11.10
CA PRO A 38 -13.60 1.24 12.01
C PRO A 38 -12.81 0.99 13.30
N GLU A 39 -12.94 -0.21 13.87
CA GLU A 39 -12.23 -0.61 15.09
C GLU A 39 -10.70 -0.58 14.95
N ASN A 40 -10.18 -0.95 13.78
CA ASN A 40 -8.76 -0.97 13.49
C ASN A 40 -8.28 0.42 13.04
N ALA A 41 -9.09 1.11 12.25
CA ALA A 41 -8.79 2.43 11.73
C ALA A 41 -8.59 3.44 12.87
N GLU A 42 -9.45 3.43 13.89
CA GLU A 42 -9.32 4.30 15.06
C GLU A 42 -8.03 4.05 15.83
N LYS A 43 -7.68 2.77 16.06
CA LYS A 43 -6.43 2.38 16.74
C LYS A 43 -5.20 2.79 15.95
N LEU A 44 -5.23 2.66 14.63
CA LEU A 44 -4.11 2.99 13.75
C LEU A 44 -3.96 4.51 13.53
N LEU A 45 -5.04 5.27 13.61
CA LEU A 45 -5.01 6.73 13.52
C LEU A 45 -4.54 7.39 14.82
N ASN A 46 -4.88 6.79 15.96
CA ASN A 46 -4.59 7.26 17.31
C ASN A 46 -3.53 6.36 17.97
N GLN A 47 -2.43 6.12 17.27
CA GLN A 47 -1.31 5.36 17.82
C GLN A 47 -0.59 6.12 18.92
N GLU A 48 -0.04 5.38 19.88
CA GLU A 48 0.87 5.93 20.87
C GLU A 48 2.15 6.47 20.19
N VAL A 49 2.82 7.40 20.87
CA VAL A 49 4.02 8.06 20.36
C VAL A 49 5.16 7.03 20.31
N ASP A 50 5.62 6.69 19.10
CA ASP A 50 6.71 5.74 18.87
C ASP A 50 7.90 6.42 18.20
N TYR A 51 8.99 6.59 18.97
CA TYR A 51 10.20 7.31 18.55
C TYR A 51 11.04 6.59 17.49
N ASP A 52 10.84 5.29 17.29
CA ASP A 52 11.56 4.54 16.25
C ASP A 52 10.96 4.75 14.85
N MET A 53 9.75 5.31 14.80
CA MET A 53 8.99 5.53 13.58
C MET A 53 9.03 7.01 13.16
N PRO A 54 8.97 7.31 11.86
CA PRO A 54 9.04 8.69 11.40
C PRO A 54 7.79 9.47 11.83
N GLY A 55 7.99 10.69 12.31
CA GLY A 55 6.91 11.54 12.84
C GLY A 55 6.23 10.96 14.08
N ASP A 56 6.99 10.22 14.88
CA ASP A 56 6.57 9.56 16.12
C ASP A 56 5.30 8.71 15.98
N ALA A 57 5.13 8.09 14.80
CA ALA A 57 3.94 7.36 14.36
C ALA A 57 2.63 8.17 14.27
N GLN A 58 2.64 9.47 14.56
CA GLN A 58 1.45 10.32 14.62
C GLN A 58 0.86 10.67 13.23
N PHE A 59 1.71 10.75 12.20
CA PHE A 59 1.29 11.11 10.84
C PHE A 59 1.21 9.88 9.94
N TYR A 60 0.16 9.08 10.13
CA TYR A 60 -0.06 7.82 9.41
C TYR A 60 -1.18 7.90 8.36
N CYS A 61 -0.92 7.35 7.17
CA CYS A 61 -1.93 7.13 6.13
C CYS A 61 -2.40 5.67 6.13
N LEU A 62 -3.67 5.43 6.42
CA LEU A 62 -4.29 4.10 6.46
C LEU A 62 -4.21 3.39 5.10
N HIS A 63 -4.59 4.08 4.03
CA HIS A 63 -4.74 3.48 2.70
C HIS A 63 -3.41 3.07 2.06
N CYS A 64 -2.33 3.78 2.39
CA CYS A 64 -0.99 3.51 1.86
C CYS A 64 -0.07 2.81 2.86
N ALA A 65 -0.53 2.57 4.09
CA ALA A 65 0.24 2.00 5.19
C ALA A 65 1.62 2.64 5.36
N ARG A 66 1.66 3.97 5.38
CA ARG A 66 2.90 4.75 5.40
C ARG A 66 2.86 5.86 6.43
N TYR A 67 3.97 5.98 7.14
CA TYR A 67 4.24 7.05 8.10
C TYR A 67 4.97 8.23 7.43
N PHE A 68 4.68 9.42 7.93
CA PHE A 68 5.18 10.69 7.45
C PHE A 68 5.81 11.47 8.60
N MET A 69 6.68 12.42 8.28
CA MET A 69 7.39 13.20 9.31
C MET A 69 6.54 14.36 9.83
N ASP A 70 5.81 15.04 8.94
CA ASP A 70 5.03 16.24 9.26
C ASP A 70 3.59 16.17 8.72
N LYS A 71 2.69 16.96 9.33
CA LYS A 71 1.31 17.18 8.85
C LYS A 71 1.26 17.60 7.38
N ASN A 72 2.11 18.55 6.98
CA ASN A 72 2.15 19.06 5.61
C ASN A 72 2.48 17.94 4.61
N SER A 73 3.44 17.08 4.95
CA SER A 73 3.83 15.96 4.09
C SER A 73 2.72 14.90 3.94
N LEU A 74 1.92 14.69 4.99
CA LEU A 74 0.73 13.83 4.93
C LEU A 74 -0.36 14.48 4.05
N ASN A 75 -0.62 15.77 4.23
CA ASN A 75 -1.63 16.49 3.44
C ASN A 75 -1.27 16.53 1.94
N ASP A 76 0.01 16.71 1.60
CA ASP A 76 0.48 16.62 0.22
C ASP A 76 0.38 15.20 -0.35
N HIS A 77 0.65 14.19 0.48
CA HIS A 77 0.46 12.79 0.10
C HIS A 77 -1.00 12.49 -0.25
N LEU A 78 -1.97 12.93 0.56
CA LEU A 78 -3.39 12.71 0.31
C LEU A 78 -3.85 13.31 -1.04
N LYS A 79 -3.29 14.46 -1.43
CA LYS A 79 -3.59 15.11 -2.72
C LYS A 79 -2.93 14.41 -3.93
N SER A 80 -1.88 13.63 -3.68
CA SER A 80 -1.03 13.03 -4.72
C SER A 80 -1.74 12.00 -5.60
N LYS A 81 -1.25 11.81 -6.83
CA LYS A 81 -1.80 10.82 -7.78
C LYS A 81 -1.63 9.38 -7.30
N ASN A 82 -0.55 9.08 -6.58
CA ASN A 82 -0.30 7.72 -6.09
C ASN A 82 -1.34 7.32 -5.03
N HIS A 83 -1.69 8.25 -4.14
CA HIS A 83 -2.75 8.02 -3.16
C HIS A 83 -4.11 7.81 -3.83
N LYS A 84 -4.48 8.67 -4.79
CA LYS A 84 -5.71 8.53 -5.58
C LYS A 84 -5.78 7.21 -6.36
N ARG A 85 -4.65 6.71 -6.87
CA ARG A 85 -4.57 5.39 -7.50
C ARG A 85 -4.79 4.27 -6.49
N ARG A 86 -4.28 4.41 -5.26
CA ARG A 86 -4.48 3.42 -4.19
C ARG A 86 -5.94 3.37 -3.74
N LEU A 87 -6.60 4.52 -3.61
CA LEU A 87 -8.04 4.57 -3.31
C LEU A 87 -8.86 3.81 -4.36
N LYS A 88 -8.60 4.06 -5.65
CA LYS A 88 -9.25 3.32 -6.75
C LYS A 88 -9.02 1.81 -6.69
N ALA A 89 -7.84 1.36 -6.26
CA ALA A 89 -7.56 -0.06 -6.10
C ALA A 89 -8.30 -0.68 -4.90
N LEU A 90 -8.57 0.11 -3.86
CA LEU A 90 -9.33 -0.31 -2.67
C LEU A 90 -10.85 -0.21 -2.86
N GLU A 91 -11.33 0.37 -3.96
CA GLU A 91 -12.76 0.40 -4.28
C GLU A 91 -13.29 -1.00 -4.62
N GLU A 92 -12.44 -1.87 -5.16
CA GLU A 92 -12.78 -3.25 -5.48
C GLU A 92 -12.62 -4.14 -4.24
N GLU A 93 -13.52 -5.12 -4.07
CA GLU A 93 -13.38 -6.11 -3.02
C GLU A 93 -12.06 -6.88 -3.16
N PRO A 94 -11.33 -7.13 -2.06
CA PRO A 94 -10.02 -7.77 -2.14
C PRO A 94 -10.16 -9.22 -2.58
N TYR A 95 -9.29 -9.62 -3.50
CA TYR A 95 -9.16 -11.00 -3.93
C TYR A 95 -8.85 -11.92 -2.75
N SER A 96 -9.54 -13.06 -2.68
CA SER A 96 -9.39 -14.02 -1.59
C SER A 96 -9.07 -15.42 -2.10
N GLN A 97 -8.51 -16.26 -1.23
CA GLN A 97 -8.23 -17.66 -1.55
C GLN A 97 -9.51 -18.43 -1.91
N ALA A 98 -10.63 -18.13 -1.25
CA ALA A 98 -11.92 -18.75 -1.56
C ALA A 98 -12.39 -18.43 -2.98
N GLU A 99 -12.10 -17.24 -3.48
CA GLU A 99 -12.38 -16.86 -4.87
C GLU A 99 -11.52 -17.67 -5.86
N ALA A 100 -10.24 -17.89 -5.53
CA ALA A 100 -9.35 -18.75 -6.30
C ALA A 100 -9.86 -20.20 -6.41
N GLU A 101 -10.31 -20.75 -5.28
CA GLU A 101 -10.87 -22.10 -5.19
C GLU A 101 -12.21 -22.22 -5.93
N ALA A 102 -13.07 -21.22 -5.82
CA ALA A 102 -14.31 -21.14 -6.59
C ALA A 102 -14.04 -21.14 -8.11
N ALA A 103 -13.03 -20.38 -8.56
CA ALA A 103 -12.61 -20.36 -9.96
C ALA A 103 -12.00 -21.71 -10.42
N ALA A 104 -11.38 -22.45 -9.50
CA ALA A 104 -10.87 -23.81 -9.74
C ALA A 104 -11.98 -24.89 -9.74
N GLY A 105 -13.24 -24.52 -9.54
CA GLY A 105 -14.39 -25.42 -9.53
C GLY A 105 -14.74 -26.02 -8.16
N MET A 106 -14.10 -25.55 -7.09
CA MET A 106 -14.38 -26.00 -5.71
C MET A 106 -15.47 -25.15 -5.01
N GLY A 107 -16.19 -24.29 -5.75
CA GLY A 107 -17.22 -23.40 -5.19
C GLY A 107 -18.00 -22.63 -6.25
N ASN A 108 -18.76 -21.63 -5.82
CA ASN A 108 -19.53 -20.75 -6.70
C ASN A 108 -18.82 -19.40 -6.86
N TYR A 109 -18.55 -18.99 -8.10
CA TYR A 109 -17.93 -17.70 -8.39
C TYR A 109 -18.92 -16.56 -8.14
N VAL A 110 -18.49 -15.56 -7.38
CA VAL A 110 -19.24 -14.33 -7.12
C VAL A 110 -18.41 -13.16 -7.64
N PRO A 111 -18.95 -12.31 -8.54
CA PRO A 111 -18.20 -11.17 -9.05
C PRO A 111 -17.94 -10.14 -7.95
N PRO A 112 -16.77 -9.48 -7.95
CA PRO A 112 -16.41 -8.51 -6.92
C PRO A 112 -17.30 -7.27 -6.99
N LYS A 113 -17.73 -6.78 -5.82
CA LYS A 113 -18.51 -5.54 -5.74
C LYS A 113 -17.58 -4.34 -5.63
N ARG A 114 -18.00 -3.22 -6.21
CA ARG A 114 -17.31 -1.93 -6.08
C ARG A 114 -17.96 -1.10 -4.99
N ARG A 115 -17.14 -0.58 -4.09
CA ARG A 115 -17.52 0.33 -2.99
C ARG A 115 -16.80 1.66 -3.19
N LYS A 116 -17.43 2.75 -2.79
CA LYS A 116 -16.78 4.06 -2.82
C LYS A 116 -15.92 4.20 -1.56
N VAL A 117 -14.61 4.30 -1.72
CA VAL A 117 -13.68 4.53 -0.60
C VAL A 117 -13.32 6.00 -0.53
N GLU A 118 -13.58 6.62 0.62
CA GLU A 118 -13.24 8.02 0.86
C GLU A 118 -11.88 8.14 1.55
N SER A 119 -11.14 9.20 1.19
CA SER A 119 -9.83 9.47 1.80
C SER A 119 -9.98 10.06 3.19
N GLN A 120 -8.97 9.85 4.03
CA GLN A 120 -8.83 10.56 5.30
C GLN A 120 -8.96 12.09 5.12
N PRO A 121 -9.64 12.80 6.04
CA PRO A 121 -9.61 14.25 6.05
C PRO A 121 -8.17 14.74 6.35
N PRO A 122 -7.76 15.89 5.79
CA PRO A 122 -6.48 16.49 6.13
C PRO A 122 -6.42 16.77 7.65
N LYS A 123 -5.30 16.45 8.30
CA LYS A 123 -5.08 16.81 9.71
C LYS A 123 -4.75 18.30 9.79
N GLU A 124 -5.49 19.04 10.63
CA GLU A 124 -5.20 20.42 11.05
C GLU A 124 -4.01 20.46 12.01
#